data_AF-A0A2J7Q4H6-F1
#
_entry.id   AF-A0A2J7Q4H6-F1
#
_cell.length_a   1.000
_cell.length_b   1.000
_cell.length_c   1.000
_cell.angle_alpha   90.00
_cell.angle_beta   90.00
_cell.angle_gamma   90.00
#
_symmetry.space_group_name_H-M   'P 1'
#
loop_
_entity.id
_entity.type
_entity.pdbx_description
1 polymer ?
#
loop_
_entity_poly.entity_id
_entity_poly.type
_entity_poly.pdbx_seq_one_letter_code
_entity_poly.pdbx_strand_id
1 'polypeptide(L)'
;MSEQKVPRSVEQRIVIIFLVGENVPPAEIHHRLQQQYGELTDVNKMVRMKAASRLLQQFEDEGDAFLKSIVTTDETWVHYFLPKSQQSSREWRHTSSPKPKRARTTIL
;
A
#
# COMPACT_ATOMS: atom_id res chain seq x y z
N MET A 1 10.48 -20.09 -5.68
CA MET A 1 9.71 -19.17 -4.83
C MET A 1 8.51 -18.73 -5.65
N SER A 2 7.31 -19.03 -5.18
CA SER A 2 6.07 -18.72 -5.90
C SER A 2 5.76 -17.24 -5.68
N GLU A 3 5.63 -16.45 -6.75
CA GLU A 3 5.13 -15.08 -6.64
C GLU A 3 3.67 -15.13 -6.21
N GLN A 4 3.39 -14.70 -4.98
CA GLN A 4 2.02 -14.61 -4.49
C GLN A 4 1.43 -13.28 -4.98
N LYS A 5 0.37 -13.37 -5.78
CA LYS A 5 -0.30 -12.20 -6.34
C LYS A 5 -0.88 -11.34 -5.21
N VAL A 6 -0.56 -10.05 -5.20
CA VAL A 6 -1.06 -9.10 -4.21
C VAL A 6 -2.59 -9.00 -4.34
N PRO A 7 -3.37 -9.06 -3.25
CA PRO A 7 -4.81 -8.85 -3.31
C PRO A 7 -5.15 -7.45 -3.82
N ARG A 8 -6.18 -7.32 -4.68
CA ARG A 8 -6.60 -6.01 -5.23
C ARG A 8 -6.90 -4.95 -4.16
N SER A 9 -7.44 -5.36 -3.02
CA SER A 9 -7.70 -4.45 -1.90
C SER A 9 -6.41 -3.84 -1.33
N VAL A 10 -5.33 -4.60 -1.29
CA VAL A 10 -4.00 -4.15 -0.86
C VAL A 10 -3.41 -3.18 -1.90
N GLU A 11 -3.54 -3.49 -3.19
CA GLU A 11 -3.11 -2.59 -4.27
C GLU A 11 -3.85 -1.25 -4.22
N GLN A 12 -5.19 -1.27 -4.14
CA GLN A 12 -6.02 -0.07 -4.03
C GLN A 12 -5.62 0.79 -2.82
N ARG A 13 -5.39 0.14 -1.67
CA ARG A 13 -4.97 0.81 -0.44
C ARG A 13 -3.62 1.51 -0.60
N ILE A 14 -2.63 0.84 -1.17
CA ILE A 14 -1.29 1.44 -1.41
C ILE A 14 -1.43 2.68 -2.28
N VAL A 15 -2.22 2.60 -3.35
CA VAL A 15 -2.49 3.74 -4.24
C VAL A 15 -3.20 4.88 -3.52
N ILE A 16 -4.21 4.58 -2.68
CA ILE A 16 -4.90 5.61 -1.87
C ILE A 16 -3.90 6.31 -0.94
N ILE A 17 -3.14 5.55 -0.16
CA ILE A 17 -2.19 6.11 0.81
C ILE A 17 -1.17 7.01 0.10
N PHE A 18 -0.65 6.56 -1.04
CA PHE A 18 0.28 7.34 -1.86
C PHE A 18 -0.34 8.65 -2.35
N LEU A 19 -1.52 8.61 -2.98
CA LEU A 19 -2.18 9.81 -3.51
C LEU A 19 -2.62 10.79 -2.41
N VAL A 20 -3.02 10.27 -1.24
CA VAL A 20 -3.29 11.10 -0.06
C VAL A 20 -2.01 11.79 0.42
N GLY A 21 -0.87 11.08 0.44
CA GLY A 21 0.44 11.65 0.76
C GLY A 21 0.89 12.74 -0.22
N GLU A 22 0.46 12.66 -1.48
CA GLU A 22 0.66 13.70 -2.51
C GLU A 22 -0.33 14.88 -2.40
N ASN A 23 -1.22 14.89 -1.40
CA ASN A 23 -2.30 15.87 -1.23
C ASN A 23 -3.28 15.94 -2.42
N VAL A 24 -3.48 14.83 -3.13
CA VAL A 24 -4.48 14.78 -4.21
C VAL A 24 -5.90 14.89 -3.63
N PRO A 25 -6.79 15.72 -4.21
CA PRO A 25 -8.15 15.86 -3.72
C PRO A 25 -8.92 14.51 -3.70
N PRO A 26 -9.74 14.23 -2.67
CA PRO A 26 -10.46 12.95 -2.58
C PRO A 26 -11.32 12.60 -3.80
N ALA A 27 -11.93 13.61 -4.45
CA ALA A 27 -12.73 13.41 -5.66
C ALA A 27 -11.87 12.89 -6.84
N GLU A 28 -10.65 13.40 -6.98
CA GLU A 28 -9.70 12.97 -8.00
C GLU A 28 -9.14 11.58 -7.71
N ILE A 29 -8.86 11.27 -6.44
CA ILE A 29 -8.48 9.91 -6.00
C ILE A 29 -9.57 8.92 -6.38
N HIS A 30 -10.84 9.24 -6.07
CA HIS A 30 -11.97 8.41 -6.41
C HIS A 30 -12.09 8.17 -7.92
N HIS A 31 -11.98 9.22 -8.72
CA HIS A 31 -12.00 9.10 -10.19
C HIS A 31 -10.90 8.14 -10.69
N ARG A 32 -9.65 8.31 -10.24
CA ARG A 32 -8.52 7.45 -10.64
C ARG A 32 -8.72 6.00 -10.25
N LEU A 33 -9.23 5.75 -9.03
CA LEU A 33 -9.50 4.39 -8.58
C LEU A 33 -10.60 3.73 -9.40
N GLN A 34 -11.66 4.45 -9.76
CA GLN A 34 -12.72 3.94 -10.61
C GLN A 34 -12.22 3.61 -12.02
N GLN A 35 -11.37 4.47 -12.60
CA GLN A 35 -10.76 4.21 -13.90
C GLN A 35 -9.87 2.95 -13.87
N GLN A 36 -9.07 2.78 -12.82
CA GLN A 36 -8.07 1.70 -12.75
C GLN A 36 -8.67 0.36 -12.28
N TYR A 37 -9.57 0.37 -11.31
CA TYR A 37 -10.06 -0.83 -10.64
C TYR A 37 -11.54 -1.12 -10.91
N GLY A 38 -12.23 -0.21 -11.60
CA GLY A 38 -13.66 -0.27 -11.83
C GLY A 38 -14.49 0.21 -10.64
N GLU A 39 -15.78 0.36 -10.90
CA GLU A 39 -16.79 0.66 -9.88
C GLU A 39 -17.04 -0.54 -8.95
N LEU A 40 -17.45 -0.24 -7.72
CA LEU A 40 -17.95 -1.29 -6.83
C LEU A 40 -19.22 -1.89 -7.41
N THR A 41 -19.31 -3.23 -7.42
CA THR A 41 -20.54 -3.92 -7.79
C THR A 41 -21.66 -3.60 -6.80
N ASP A 42 -22.91 -3.70 -7.23
CA ASP A 42 -24.07 -3.46 -6.34
C ASP A 42 -24.08 -4.39 -5.13
N VAL A 43 -23.60 -5.63 -5.31
CA VAL A 43 -23.42 -6.59 -4.21
C VAL A 43 -22.39 -6.07 -3.20
N ASN A 44 -21.23 -5.59 -3.66
CA ASN A 44 -20.21 -5.03 -2.78
C ASN A 44 -20.71 -3.79 -2.04
N LYS A 45 -21.47 -2.93 -2.74
CA LYS A 45 -22.13 -1.75 -2.14
C LYS A 45 -23.13 -2.18 -1.07
N MET A 46 -23.98 -3.17 -1.34
CA MET A 46 -24.96 -3.68 -0.39
C MET A 46 -24.32 -4.28 0.86
N VAL A 47 -23.26 -5.09 0.70
CA VAL A 47 -22.53 -5.68 1.83
C VAL A 47 -21.92 -4.60 2.72
N ARG A 48 -21.27 -3.59 2.10
CA ARG A 48 -20.69 -2.45 2.83
C ARG A 48 -21.75 -1.63 3.54
N MET A 49 -22.87 -1.34 2.88
CA MET A 49 -23.99 -0.60 3.48
C MET A 49 -24.55 -1.34 4.70
N LYS A 50 -24.83 -2.64 4.59
CA LYS A 50 -25.32 -3.44 5.73
C LYS A 50 -24.35 -3.43 6.92
N ALA A 51 -23.05 -3.58 6.65
CA ALA A 51 -22.04 -3.52 7.69
C ALA A 51 -21.97 -2.13 8.35
N ALA A 52 -21.97 -1.06 7.54
CA ALA A 52 -21.93 0.31 8.02
C ALA A 52 -23.17 0.67 8.85
N SER A 53 -24.37 0.27 8.41
CA SER A 53 -25.61 0.49 9.18
C SER A 53 -25.56 -0.19 10.54
N ARG A 54 -25.03 -1.42 10.63
CA ARG A 54 -24.88 -2.12 11.91
C ARG A 54 -23.90 -1.42 12.85
N LEU A 55 -22.75 -0.96 12.32
CA LEU A 55 -21.75 -0.24 13.11
C LEU A 55 -22.28 1.12 13.57
N LEU A 56 -23.06 1.80 12.72
CA LEU A 56 -23.69 3.06 13.06
C LEU A 56 -24.71 2.90 14.19
N GLN A 57 -25.60 1.90 14.10
CA GLN A 57 -26.57 1.62 15.16
C GLN A 57 -25.87 1.37 16.50
N GLN A 58 -24.80 0.57 16.48
CA GLN A 58 -24.04 0.28 17.69
C GLN A 58 -23.39 1.55 18.28
N PHE A 59 -22.89 2.44 17.44
CA PHE A 59 -22.38 3.73 17.88
C PHE A 59 -23.49 4.64 18.43
N GLU A 60 -24.69 4.63 17.84
CA GLU A 60 -25.84 5.39 18.36
C GLU A 60 -26.28 4.89 19.74
N ASP A 61 -26.21 3.58 19.98
CA ASP A 61 -26.61 2.97 21.24
C ASP A 61 -25.56 3.14 22.35
N GLU A 62 -24.26 3.02 22.02
CA GLU A 62 -23.16 2.96 23.00
C GLU A 62 -22.27 4.22 23.03
N GLY A 63 -22.34 5.07 22.00
CA GLY A 63 -21.53 6.27 21.83
C GLY A 63 -20.02 6.01 21.81
N ASP A 64 -19.26 6.88 22.48
CA ASP A 64 -17.79 6.78 22.54
C ASP A 64 -17.28 5.52 23.24
N ALA A 65 -18.08 4.86 24.07
CA ALA A 65 -17.67 3.62 24.71
C ALA A 65 -17.39 2.51 23.69
N PHE A 66 -18.21 2.45 22.63
CA PHE A 66 -17.99 1.56 21.50
C PHE A 66 -16.67 1.87 20.79
N LEU A 67 -16.40 3.15 20.47
CA LEU A 67 -15.17 3.54 19.80
C LEU A 67 -13.93 3.19 20.63
N LYS A 68 -13.97 3.39 21.95
CA LYS A 68 -12.86 3.04 22.86
C LYS A 68 -12.61 1.54 22.98
N SER A 69 -13.60 0.71 22.64
CA SER A 69 -13.47 -0.75 22.64
C SER A 69 -12.81 -1.30 21.37
N ILE A 70 -12.73 -0.50 20.30
CA ILE A 70 -12.20 -0.93 19.01
C ILE A 70 -10.68 -0.84 19.00
N VAL A 71 -10.03 -1.96 18.74
CA VAL A 71 -8.61 -2.01 18.35
C VAL A 71 -8.55 -2.26 16.85
N THR A 72 -7.97 -1.33 16.09
CA THR A 72 -7.72 -1.49 14.65
C THR A 72 -6.30 -1.96 14.40
N THR A 73 -6.11 -2.82 13.42
CA THR A 73 -4.79 -3.26 12.96
C THR A 73 -4.80 -3.36 11.45
N ASP A 74 -3.64 -3.14 10.85
CA ASP A 74 -3.49 -3.20 9.41
C ASP A 74 -2.09 -3.59 8.97
N GLU A 75 -2.01 -4.19 7.80
CA GLU A 75 -0.75 -4.62 7.20
C GLU A 75 -0.39 -3.68 6.06
N THR A 76 0.81 -3.11 6.10
CA THR A 76 1.37 -2.31 5.01
C THR A 76 2.75 -2.84 4.67
N TRP A 77 2.95 -3.23 3.42
CA TRP A 77 4.23 -3.71 2.92
C TRP A 77 5.18 -2.53 2.77
N VAL A 78 6.24 -2.50 3.58
CA VAL A 78 7.34 -1.55 3.44
C VAL A 78 8.44 -2.24 2.64
N HIS A 79 8.75 -1.72 1.46
CA HIS A 79 9.83 -2.26 0.63
C HIS A 79 11.18 -1.93 1.28
N TYR A 80 11.75 -2.91 1.99
CA TYR A 80 13.11 -2.80 2.53
C TYR A 80 14.11 -3.17 1.44
N PHE A 81 14.72 -2.16 0.81
CA PHE A 81 15.82 -2.38 -0.13
C PHE A 81 17.08 -2.73 0.66
N LEU A 82 17.47 -4.01 0.67
CA LEU A 82 18.87 -4.34 0.91
C LEU A 82 19.64 -3.92 -0.35
N PRO A 83 20.54 -2.93 -0.29
CA PRO A 83 21.51 -2.77 -1.36
C PRO A 83 22.23 -4.10 -1.48
N LYS A 84 22.05 -4.79 -2.63
CA LYS A 84 22.84 -5.98 -2.96
C LYS A 84 24.27 -5.63 -2.61
N SER A 85 24.78 -6.36 -1.64
CA SER A 85 26.04 -6.09 -1.00
C SER A 85 27.11 -5.92 -2.07
N GLN A 86 28.07 -5.06 -1.79
CA GLN A 86 29.39 -4.96 -2.41
C GLN A 86 30.13 -6.30 -2.63
N GLN A 87 29.50 -7.48 -2.48
CA GLN A 87 30.12 -8.78 -2.71
C GLN A 87 30.56 -8.98 -4.16
N SER A 88 29.90 -8.39 -5.17
CA SER A 88 30.42 -8.38 -6.55
C SER A 88 31.58 -7.39 -6.77
N SER A 89 31.84 -6.49 -5.81
CA SER A 89 33.02 -5.61 -5.83
C SER A 89 34.24 -6.18 -5.10
N ARG A 90 34.08 -7.33 -4.42
CA ARG A 90 35.17 -8.08 -3.78
C ARG A 90 35.84 -9.09 -4.73
N GLU A 91 35.82 -8.82 -6.03
CA GLU A 91 36.66 -9.54 -6.98
C GLU A 91 38.04 -8.90 -6.99
N TRP A 92 39.08 -9.67 -6.69
CA TRP A 92 40.45 -9.25 -7.00
C TRP A 92 40.58 -9.12 -8.52
N ARG A 93 40.92 -7.92 -8.99
CA ARG A 93 41.13 -7.65 -10.42
C ARG A 93 42.59 -7.36 -10.71
N HIS A 94 43.04 -7.74 -11.90
CA HIS A 94 44.36 -7.35 -12.39
C HIS A 94 44.42 -5.83 -12.63
N THR A 95 45.58 -5.23 -12.44
CA THR A 95 45.85 -3.78 -12.60
C THR A 95 45.51 -3.22 -13.99
N SER A 96 45.42 -4.07 -15.01
CA SER A 96 44.99 -3.71 -16.37
C SER A 96 43.47 -3.68 -16.58
N SER A 97 42.67 -3.99 -15.56
CA SER A 97 41.21 -4.09 -15.70
C SER A 97 40.52 -2.71 -15.76
N PRO A 98 39.43 -2.57 -16.54
CA PRO A 98 38.62 -1.35 -16.54
C PRO A 98 38.06 -1.05 -15.14
N LYS A 99 38.06 0.23 -14.75
CA LYS A 99 37.54 0.65 -13.44
C LYS A 99 36.06 0.23 -13.29
N PRO A 100 35.68 -0.42 -12.18
CA PRO A 100 34.30 -0.81 -11.98
C PRO A 100 33.38 0.41 -11.96
N LYS A 101 32.31 0.37 -12.77
CA LYS A 101 31.24 1.37 -12.70
C LYS A 101 30.50 1.15 -11.38
N ARG A 102 30.70 2.04 -10.42
CA ARG A 102 29.88 2.08 -9.21
C ARG A 102 28.45 2.44 -9.64
N ALA A 103 27.49 1.56 -9.33
CA ALA A 103 26.08 1.93 -9.43
C ALA A 103 25.85 3.10 -8.46
N ARG A 104 25.45 4.27 -8.98
CA ARG A 104 25.03 5.39 -8.15
C ARG A 104 23.59 5.14 -7.73
N THR A 105 23.39 5.05 -6.42
CA THR A 105 22.06 5.01 -5.82
C THR A 105 21.55 6.43 -5.72
N THR A 106 20.57 6.80 -6.55
CA THR A 106 19.70 7.93 -6.26
C THR A 106 18.53 7.39 -5.47
N ILE A 107 18.43 7.79 -4.20
CA ILE A 107 17.23 7.56 -3.38
C ILE A 107 16.26 8.68 -3.77
N LEU A 108 15.05 8.33 -4.22
CA LEU A 108 13.91 9.23 -4.35
C LEU A 108 13.05 9.11 -3.09
#